data_AF-A0A962LPC3-F1
#
_entry.id   AF-A0A962LPC3-F1
#
_cell.length_a   1.000
_cell.length_b   1.000
_cell.length_c   1.000
_cell.angle_alpha   90.00
_cell.angle_beta   90.00
_cell.angle_gamma   90.00
#
_symmetry.space_group_name_H-M   'P 1'
#
loop_
_entity.id
_entity.type
_entity.pdbx_description
1 polymer ?
#
loop_
_entity_poly.entity_id
_entity_poly.type
_entity_poly.pdbx_seq_one_letter_code
_entity_poly.pdbx_strand_id
1 'polypeptide(L)'
;EHEHEHEKSTEQHHDHNLRAAYLHVLADALTSILAIAALLSGKYFGADWLDPVIGILGAILVARWSYGLIRDTAKVLLDRRADDHLTESLRESIEAGGNDKVTDLHYWTIGHEIYAAELVIVSTDPATPSHYRSLIPEHLNVVHANIEIHRRST
;
A
#
# COMPACT_ATOMS: atom_id res chain seq x y z
N GLU A 1 11.87 24.16 36.52
CA GLU A 1 10.94 23.05 36.30
C GLU A 1 10.23 23.31 35.00
N HIS A 2 10.46 22.50 33.98
CA HIS A 2 9.77 22.59 32.69
C HIS A 2 9.26 21.19 32.37
N GLU A 3 7.96 20.99 32.60
CA GLU A 3 7.24 19.79 32.20
C GLU A 3 7.04 19.83 30.68
N HIS A 4 7.57 18.82 30.00
CA HIS A 4 7.19 18.51 28.62
C HIS A 4 6.08 17.46 28.69
N GLU A 5 4.83 17.91 28.60
CA GLU A 5 3.69 17.04 28.27
C GLU A 5 3.87 16.56 26.83
N HIS A 6 4.32 15.32 26.66
CA HIS A 6 4.16 14.61 25.40
C HIS A 6 2.72 14.13 25.30
N GLU A 7 1.89 14.96 24.65
CA GLU A 7 0.60 14.57 24.11
C GLU A 7 0.80 13.37 23.18
N LYS A 8 0.37 12.18 23.63
CA LYS A 8 0.25 11.01 22.76
C LYS A 8 -0.89 11.29 21.80
N SER A 9 -0.57 11.84 20.63
CA SER A 9 -1.42 11.77 19.45
C SER A 9 -1.67 10.28 19.16
N THR A 10 -2.79 9.78 19.67
CA THR A 10 -3.30 8.46 19.32
C THR A 10 -3.79 8.57 17.89
N GLU A 11 -2.88 8.39 16.94
CA GLU A 11 -3.26 8.27 15.54
C GLU A 11 -4.22 7.11 15.44
N GLN A 12 -5.46 7.45 15.10
CA GLN A 12 -6.50 6.52 14.70
C GLN A 12 -6.13 5.97 13.32
N HIS A 13 -5.04 5.21 13.24
CA HIS A 13 -4.83 4.28 12.15
C HIS A 13 -5.96 3.27 12.22
N HIS A 14 -7.01 3.53 11.44
CA HIS A 14 -8.09 2.59 11.20
C HIS A 14 -7.44 1.25 10.88
N ASP A 15 -7.67 0.30 11.77
CA ASP A 15 -6.85 -0.90 11.89
C ASP A 15 -7.27 -1.91 10.82
N HIS A 16 -7.04 -1.58 9.56
CA HIS A 16 -7.43 -2.39 8.40
C HIS A 16 -6.77 -3.77 8.47
N ASN A 17 -5.55 -3.82 9.01
CA ASN A 17 -4.84 -5.06 9.25
C ASN A 17 -5.53 -5.90 10.34
N LEU A 18 -5.89 -5.31 11.49
CA LEU A 18 -6.65 -6.03 12.52
C LEU A 18 -8.05 -6.44 12.05
N ARG A 19 -8.75 -5.58 11.30
CA ARG A 19 -10.06 -5.91 10.74
C ARG A 19 -9.97 -7.04 9.73
N ALA A 20 -8.95 -7.06 8.88
CA ALA A 20 -8.68 -8.16 7.95
C ALA A 20 -8.36 -9.46 8.70
N ALA A 21 -7.49 -9.41 9.72
CA ALA A 21 -7.16 -10.56 10.55
C ALA A 21 -8.39 -11.11 11.29
N TYR A 22 -9.24 -10.23 11.84
CA TYR A 22 -10.48 -10.61 12.52
C TYR A 22 -11.47 -11.30 11.55
N LEU A 23 -11.69 -10.73 10.38
CA LEU A 23 -12.57 -11.31 9.37
C LEU A 23 -12.04 -12.67 8.88
N HIS A 24 -10.72 -12.83 8.78
CA HIS A 24 -10.07 -14.09 8.43
C HIS A 24 -10.29 -15.18 9.50
N VAL A 25 -10.08 -14.86 10.78
CA VAL A 25 -10.32 -15.82 11.88
C VAL A 25 -11.79 -16.22 11.96
N LEU A 26 -12.71 -15.26 11.79
CA LEU A 26 -14.15 -15.53 11.78
C LEU A 26 -14.55 -16.45 10.61
N ALA A 27 -13.99 -16.20 9.43
CA ALA A 27 -14.14 -17.02 8.25
C ALA A 27 -13.70 -18.47 8.49
N ASP A 28 -12.51 -18.68 9.05
CA ASP A 28 -11.97 -20.01 9.33
C ASP A 28 -12.80 -20.76 10.38
N ALA A 29 -13.25 -20.05 11.42
CA ALA A 29 -14.13 -20.62 12.44
C ALA A 29 -15.48 -21.07 11.85
N LEU A 30 -16.11 -20.23 11.02
CA LEU A 30 -17.38 -20.57 10.37
C LEU A 30 -17.23 -21.78 9.45
N THR A 31 -16.15 -21.82 8.66
CA THR A 31 -15.88 -22.92 7.73
C THR A 31 -15.63 -24.23 8.49
N SER A 32 -14.92 -24.16 9.61
CA SER A 32 -14.68 -25.33 10.48
C SER A 32 -15.97 -25.85 11.12
N ILE A 33 -16.85 -24.97 11.60
CA ILE A 33 -18.16 -25.35 12.17
C ILE A 33 -19.02 -26.05 11.11
N LEU A 34 -19.08 -25.50 9.90
CA LEU A 34 -19.85 -26.09 8.80
C LEU A 34 -19.31 -27.47 8.38
N ALA A 35 -17.99 -27.64 8.34
CA ALA A 35 -17.38 -28.94 8.04
C ALA A 35 -17.69 -29.99 9.11
N ILE A 36 -17.60 -29.64 10.40
CA ILE A 36 -17.97 -30.53 11.50
C ILE A 36 -19.45 -30.90 11.44
N ALA A 37 -20.32 -29.93 11.18
CA ALA A 37 -21.76 -30.18 11.04
C ALA A 37 -22.06 -31.14 9.88
N ALA A 38 -21.38 -30.99 8.74
CA ALA A 38 -21.53 -31.88 7.58
C ALA A 38 -21.14 -33.33 7.91
N LEU A 39 -20.00 -33.53 8.58
CA LEU A 39 -19.53 -34.86 9.00
C LEU A 39 -20.47 -35.53 10.01
N LEU A 40 -20.98 -34.76 10.98
CA LEU A 40 -21.97 -35.26 11.94
C LEU A 40 -23.29 -35.61 11.25
N SER A 41 -23.74 -34.78 10.30
CA SER A 41 -24.94 -35.05 9.52
C SER A 41 -24.80 -36.33 8.69
N GLY A 42 -23.67 -36.55 8.02
CA GLY A 42 -23.39 -37.80 7.32
C GLY A 42 -23.43 -39.00 8.26
N LYS A 43 -22.70 -38.94 9.38
CA LYS A 43 -22.59 -40.03 10.35
C LYS A 43 -23.92 -40.46 10.98
N TYR A 44 -24.76 -39.50 11.39
CA TYR A 44 -25.97 -39.79 12.16
C TYR A 44 -27.24 -39.90 11.32
N PHE A 45 -27.29 -39.27 10.15
CA PHE A 45 -28.49 -39.25 9.29
C PHE A 45 -28.32 -40.01 7.97
N GLY A 46 -27.16 -40.64 7.72
CA GLY A 46 -26.88 -41.36 6.47
C GLY A 46 -26.83 -40.45 5.24
N ALA A 47 -26.58 -39.15 5.46
CA ALA A 47 -26.54 -38.15 4.42
C ALA A 47 -25.14 -38.05 3.78
N ASP A 48 -24.63 -39.15 3.25
CA ASP A 48 -23.26 -39.23 2.70
C ASP A 48 -23.03 -38.29 1.50
N TRP A 49 -24.11 -37.88 0.81
CA TRP A 49 -24.09 -36.90 -0.27
C TRP A 49 -23.85 -35.46 0.22
N LEU A 50 -24.04 -35.20 1.51
CA LEU A 50 -23.92 -33.87 2.10
C LEU A 50 -22.46 -33.43 2.22
N ASP A 51 -21.54 -34.39 2.40
CA ASP A 51 -20.09 -34.16 2.46
C ASP A 51 -19.52 -33.54 1.15
N PRO A 52 -19.74 -34.12 -0.05
CA PRO A 52 -19.26 -33.51 -1.29
C PRO A 52 -19.96 -32.18 -1.61
N VAL A 53 -21.24 -31.99 -1.23
CA VAL A 53 -21.95 -30.72 -1.43
C VAL A 53 -21.34 -29.61 -0.58
N ILE A 54 -21.12 -29.88 0.71
CA ILE A 54 -20.49 -28.91 1.62
C ILE A 54 -19.04 -28.64 1.19
N GLY A 55 -18.31 -29.66 0.71
CA GLY A 55 -16.98 -29.50 0.14
C GLY A 55 -16.94 -28.53 -1.06
N ILE A 56 -17.89 -28.67 -2.00
CA ILE A 56 -17.99 -27.77 -3.17
C ILE A 56 -18.34 -26.34 -2.72
N LEU A 57 -19.30 -26.17 -1.81
CA LEU A 57 -19.67 -24.85 -1.28
C LEU A 57 -18.50 -24.19 -0.56
N GLY A 58 -17.75 -24.94 0.25
CA GLY A 58 -16.54 -24.47 0.92
C GLY A 58 -15.46 -24.07 -0.08
N ALA A 59 -15.22 -24.88 -1.12
CA ALA A 59 -14.25 -24.57 -2.16
C ALA A 59 -14.60 -23.27 -2.91
N ILE A 60 -15.87 -23.06 -3.25
CA ILE A 60 -16.34 -21.82 -3.90
C ILE A 60 -16.15 -20.61 -2.97
N LEU A 61 -16.48 -20.75 -1.69
CA LEU A 61 -16.31 -19.69 -0.69
C LEU A 61 -14.84 -19.28 -0.57
N VAL A 62 -13.95 -20.25 -0.36
CA VAL A 62 -12.50 -20.01 -0.26
C VAL A 62 -11.96 -19.39 -1.54
N ALA A 63 -12.30 -19.94 -2.72
CA ALA A 63 -11.83 -19.42 -4.01
C ALA A 63 -12.23 -17.95 -4.22
N ARG A 64 -13.46 -17.58 -3.87
CA ARG A 64 -13.95 -16.20 -4.00
C ARG A 64 -13.19 -15.23 -3.08
N TRP A 65 -12.83 -15.66 -1.86
CA TRP A 65 -11.99 -14.85 -0.97
C TRP A 65 -10.55 -14.76 -1.42
N SER A 66 -9.93 -15.89 -1.78
CA SER A 66 -8.56 -15.91 -2.32
C SER A 66 -8.44 -14.99 -3.53
N TYR A 67 -9.43 -14.99 -4.41
CA TYR A 67 -9.45 -14.07 -5.56
C TYR A 67 -9.49 -12.60 -5.14
N GLY A 68 -10.32 -12.24 -4.15
CA GLY A 68 -10.34 -10.88 -3.60
C GLY A 68 -9.00 -10.47 -3.01
N LEU A 69 -8.40 -11.33 -2.19
CA LEU A 69 -7.11 -11.08 -1.56
C LEU A 69 -5.97 -10.92 -2.56
N ILE A 70 -5.94 -11.80 -3.58
CA ILE A 70 -4.97 -11.71 -4.69
C ILE A 70 -5.16 -10.39 -5.43
N ARG A 71 -6.41 -9.99 -5.74
CA ARG A 71 -6.68 -8.72 -6.42
C ARG A 71 -6.23 -7.52 -5.60
N ASP A 72 -6.51 -7.51 -4.30
CA ASP A 72 -6.16 -6.38 -3.44
C ASP A 72 -4.64 -6.29 -3.22
N THR A 73 -3.97 -7.44 -3.06
CA THR A 73 -2.50 -7.50 -2.97
C THR A 73 -1.86 -7.12 -4.31
N ALA A 74 -2.44 -7.56 -5.43
CA ALA A 74 -1.97 -7.20 -6.77
C ALA A 74 -2.10 -5.70 -7.02
N LYS A 75 -3.20 -5.05 -6.58
CA LYS A 75 -3.30 -3.59 -6.62
C LYS A 75 -2.19 -2.95 -5.81
N VAL A 76 -1.95 -3.36 -4.56
CA VAL A 76 -0.86 -2.75 -3.77
C VAL A 76 0.52 -2.95 -4.42
N LEU A 77 0.75 -4.09 -5.07
CA LEU A 77 2.04 -4.40 -5.71
C LEU A 77 2.22 -3.72 -7.09
N LEU A 78 1.15 -3.61 -7.89
CA LEU A 78 1.15 -2.99 -9.23
C LEU A 78 0.88 -1.48 -9.19
N ASP A 79 0.00 -1.01 -8.31
CA ASP A 79 -0.45 0.37 -8.15
C ASP A 79 0.51 1.17 -7.25
N ARG A 80 1.79 0.80 -7.27
CA ARG A 80 2.82 1.46 -6.47
C ARG A 80 3.06 2.89 -6.88
N ARG A 81 2.52 3.39 -7.99
CA ARG A 81 2.75 4.78 -8.42
C ARG A 81 1.93 5.72 -7.55
N ALA A 82 2.55 6.81 -7.10
CA ALA A 82 1.80 7.90 -6.52
C ALA A 82 0.84 8.52 -7.56
N ASP A 83 -0.21 9.18 -7.07
CA ASP A 83 -1.17 9.87 -7.94
C ASP A 83 -0.45 10.85 -8.88
N ASP A 84 -0.95 10.98 -10.10
CA ASP A 84 -0.37 11.82 -11.14
C ASP A 84 -0.29 13.28 -10.68
N HIS A 85 -1.28 13.75 -9.91
CA HIS A 85 -1.28 15.10 -9.33
C HIS A 85 -0.14 15.33 -8.34
N LEU A 86 0.16 14.35 -7.48
CA LEU A 86 1.27 14.46 -6.52
C LEU A 86 2.61 14.43 -7.24
N THR A 87 2.70 13.59 -8.27
CA THR A 87 3.89 13.50 -9.14
C THR A 87 4.14 14.83 -9.85
N GLU A 88 3.09 15.49 -10.36
CA GLU A 88 3.23 16.79 -11.02
C GLU A 88 3.58 17.90 -10.03
N SER A 89 2.96 17.93 -8.84
CA SER A 89 3.31 18.89 -7.77
C SER A 89 4.80 18.79 -7.38
N LEU A 90 5.33 17.57 -7.29
CA LEU A 90 6.77 17.36 -7.05
C LEU A 90 7.62 17.91 -8.20
N ARG A 91 7.24 17.63 -9.45
CA ARG A 91 7.93 18.16 -10.64
C ARG A 91 7.94 19.69 -10.64
N GLU A 92 6.79 20.31 -10.46
CA GLU A 92 6.65 21.78 -10.44
C GLU A 92 7.49 22.41 -9.34
N SER A 93 7.55 21.79 -8.16
CA SER A 93 8.36 22.28 -7.03
C SER A 93 9.85 22.32 -7.35
N ILE A 94 10.36 21.35 -8.13
CA ILE A 94 11.76 21.31 -8.57
C ILE A 94 12.00 22.26 -9.75
N GLU A 95 11.08 22.32 -10.72
CA GLU A 95 11.25 23.14 -11.93
C GLU A 95 10.90 24.63 -11.73
N ALA A 96 10.34 25.03 -10.57
CA ALA A 96 9.94 26.41 -10.28
C ALA A 96 11.07 27.44 -10.45
N GLY A 97 12.33 27.03 -10.26
CA GLY A 97 13.51 27.87 -10.46
C GLY A 97 13.88 28.15 -11.92
N GLY A 98 13.25 27.46 -12.89
CA GLY A 98 13.41 27.67 -14.33
C GLY A 98 14.72 27.17 -14.97
N ASN A 99 15.77 26.96 -14.17
CA ASN A 99 17.07 26.46 -14.64
C ASN A 99 17.19 24.93 -14.63
N ASP A 100 16.29 24.26 -13.91
CA ASP A 100 16.30 22.82 -13.67
C ASP A 100 15.14 22.16 -14.42
N LYS A 101 15.41 21.03 -15.07
CA LYS A 101 14.39 20.22 -15.76
C LYS A 101 14.41 18.80 -15.21
N VAL A 102 13.26 18.30 -14.78
CA VAL A 102 13.10 16.91 -14.35
C VAL A 102 12.88 16.06 -15.61
N THR A 103 13.87 15.26 -15.98
CA THR A 103 13.80 14.41 -17.19
C THR A 103 13.19 13.04 -16.89
N ASP A 104 13.38 12.55 -15.67
CA ASP A 104 12.75 11.33 -15.21
C ASP A 104 12.29 11.50 -13.76
N LEU A 105 11.09 11.00 -13.46
CA LEU A 105 10.48 11.09 -12.15
C LEU A 105 9.67 9.82 -11.90
N HIS A 106 10.20 8.98 -11.00
CA HIS A 106 9.48 7.87 -10.44
C HIS A 106 9.11 8.20 -9.00
N TYR A 107 7.80 8.17 -8.73
CA TYR A 107 7.27 8.48 -7.42
C TYR A 107 6.32 7.35 -7.00
N TRP A 108 6.62 6.69 -5.88
CA TRP A 108 5.93 5.47 -5.48
C TRP A 108 5.64 5.36 -3.99
N THR A 109 4.55 4.68 -3.64
CA THR A 109 4.19 4.40 -2.25
C THR A 109 5.00 3.22 -1.70
N ILE A 110 5.51 3.38 -0.48
CA ILE A 110 6.21 2.33 0.28
C ILE A 110 5.50 1.97 1.59
N GLY A 111 4.43 2.70 1.92
CA GLY A 111 3.62 2.53 3.12
C GLY A 111 2.37 3.40 3.04
N HIS A 112 1.53 3.35 4.07
CA HIS A 112 0.31 4.16 4.11
C HIS A 112 0.67 5.66 4.10
N GLU A 113 0.38 6.34 2.99
CA GLU A 113 0.73 7.76 2.76
C GLU A 113 2.22 8.09 2.90
N ILE A 114 3.10 7.09 2.80
CA ILE A 114 4.55 7.25 2.84
C ILE A 114 5.10 6.93 1.46
N TYR A 115 5.93 7.82 0.92
CA TYR A 115 6.40 7.70 -0.44
C TYR A 115 7.93 7.78 -0.55
N ALA A 116 8.43 7.19 -1.64
CA ALA A 116 9.79 7.33 -2.10
C ALA A 116 9.81 7.89 -3.51
N ALA A 117 10.84 8.66 -3.84
CA ALA A 117 11.02 9.29 -5.14
C ALA A 117 12.41 9.01 -5.70
N GLU A 118 12.47 8.87 -7.03
CA GLU A 118 13.70 8.87 -7.81
C GLU A 118 13.55 9.94 -8.88
N LEU A 119 14.49 10.89 -8.88
CA LEU A 119 14.48 12.06 -9.74
C LEU A 119 15.77 12.13 -10.53
N VAL A 120 15.65 12.37 -11.83
CA VAL A 120 16.77 12.75 -12.69
C VAL A 120 16.56 14.20 -13.11
N ILE A 121 17.49 15.06 -12.70
CA ILE A 121 17.43 16.50 -12.94
C ILE A 121 18.54 16.88 -13.91
N VAL A 122 18.18 17.56 -15.00
CA VAL A 122 19.12 18.20 -15.91
C VAL A 122 19.12 19.69 -15.65
N SER A 123 20.28 20.23 -15.26
CA SER A 123 20.43 21.66 -14.94
C SER A 123 21.55 22.31 -15.75
N THR A 124 21.39 23.58 -16.09
CA THR A 124 22.47 24.40 -16.66
C THR A 124 23.51 24.79 -15.62
N ASP A 125 23.11 24.93 -14.35
CA ASP A 125 23.99 25.21 -13.22
C ASP A 125 23.62 24.31 -12.03
N PRO A 126 24.11 23.06 -12.00
CA PRO A 126 23.63 22.05 -11.07
C PRO A 126 23.95 22.39 -9.61
N ALA A 127 22.91 22.43 -8.77
CA ALA A 127 23.04 22.62 -7.33
C ALA A 127 23.40 21.30 -6.61
N THR A 128 23.59 21.36 -5.29
CA THR A 128 23.82 20.15 -4.47
C THR A 128 22.56 19.30 -4.33
N PRO A 129 22.66 17.98 -4.15
CA PRO A 129 21.49 17.13 -3.87
C PRO A 129 20.65 17.60 -2.66
N SER A 130 21.31 18.17 -1.64
CA SER A 130 20.65 18.75 -0.47
C SER A 130 19.75 19.94 -0.81
N HIS A 131 20.10 20.73 -1.83
CA HIS A 131 19.27 21.84 -2.30
C HIS A 131 17.97 21.29 -2.90
N TYR A 132 18.06 20.36 -3.84
CA TYR A 132 16.86 19.75 -4.44
C TYR A 132 16.01 19.01 -3.43
N ARG A 133 16.62 18.36 -2.43
CA ARG A 133 15.87 17.74 -1.34
C ARG A 133 15.08 18.75 -0.49
N SER A 134 15.59 19.97 -0.32
CA SER A 134 14.88 21.03 0.40
C SER A 134 13.70 21.64 -0.37
N LEU A 135 13.66 21.44 -1.69
CA LEU A 135 12.56 21.88 -2.54
C LEU A 135 11.37 20.90 -2.54
N ILE A 136 11.56 19.68 -2.02
CA ILE A 136 10.48 18.69 -1.90
C ILE A 136 9.51 19.14 -0.80
N PRO A 137 8.23 19.41 -1.12
CA PRO A 137 7.26 19.84 -0.11
C PRO A 137 6.98 18.76 0.94
N GLU A 138 6.87 19.15 2.21
CA GLU A 138 6.59 18.22 3.31
C GLU A 138 5.27 17.46 3.14
N HIS A 139 4.24 18.10 2.58
CA HIS A 139 2.91 17.50 2.37
C HIS A 139 2.91 16.35 1.34
N LEU A 140 4.01 16.16 0.60
CA LEU A 140 4.16 15.02 -0.29
C LEU A 140 4.64 13.77 0.47
N ASN A 141 5.04 13.85 1.75
CA ASN A 141 5.45 12.68 2.55
C ASN A 141 6.55 11.82 1.90
N VAL A 142 7.49 12.44 1.19
CA VAL A 142 8.63 11.75 0.57
C VAL A 142 9.71 11.50 1.62
N VAL A 143 9.81 10.27 2.13
CA VAL A 143 10.79 9.93 3.18
C VAL A 143 12.16 9.54 2.61
N HIS A 144 12.17 8.98 1.40
CA HIS A 144 13.38 8.57 0.70
C HIS A 144 13.39 9.17 -0.71
N ALA A 145 14.47 9.87 -1.06
CA ALA A 145 14.64 10.47 -2.37
C ALA A 145 16.04 10.16 -2.91
N ASN A 146 16.11 9.56 -4.10
CA ASN A 146 17.33 9.48 -4.88
C ASN A 146 17.32 10.58 -5.94
N ILE A 147 18.37 11.39 -5.99
CA ILE A 147 18.44 12.56 -6.88
C ILE A 147 19.72 12.45 -7.70
N GLU A 148 19.56 12.13 -8.97
CA GLU A 148 20.63 12.11 -9.95
C GLU A 148 20.64 13.45 -10.71
N ILE A 149 21.81 14.08 -10.78
CA ILE A 149 21.96 15.44 -11.31
C ILE A 149 22.91 15.38 -12.51
N HIS A 150 22.39 15.78 -13.66
CA HIS A 150 23.13 15.90 -14.91
C HIS A 150 23.29 17.37 -15.28
N ARG A 151 24.52 17.75 -15.68
CA ARG A 151 24.73 19.05 -16.29
C ARG A 151 24.26 18.99 -17.75
N ARG A 152 23.43 19.95 -18.17
CA ARG A 152 23.09 20.14 -19.58
C ARG A 152 24.35 20.54 -20.34
N SER A 153 24.86 19.69 -21.24
CA SER A 153 25.91 20.12 -22.17
C SER A 153 25.24 20.96 -23.26
N THR A 154 25.68 22.21 -23.37
CA THR A 154 25.34 23.11 -24.49
C THR A 154 25.82 22.55 -25.82
#